data_AF-A0A3P9NS45-F1
#
_entry.id   AF-A0A3P9NS45-F1
#
_cell.length_a   1.000
_cell.length_b   1.000
_cell.length_c   1.000
_cell.angle_alpha   90.00
_cell.angle_beta   90.00
_cell.angle_gamma   90.00
#
_symmetry.space_group_name_H-M   'P 1'
#
loop_
_entity.id
_entity.type
_entity.pdbx_description
1 polymer ?
#
loop_
_entity_poly.entity_id
_entity_poly.type
_entity_poly.pdbx_seq_one_letter_code
_entity_poly.pdbx_strand_id
1 'polypeptide(L)'
;MADEADMRNELADLQTRADQIADESLESTRRMLALVEESKDAGIRTLVMLDEQGEQLDRVEEGMNKVNADLKEAEKDLKDIGQCCGLICPCVKKIKGGGQAWGANQDGVVNSQPGARVVDEREQMAISGGFIRRVTDDARENEMDENLEQVGGIIGNLRHMALDMGQEIDTQNRQIERIMEKADSNKTRIDEANQRATKMLGSG
;
A
#
# COMPACT_ATOMS: atom_id res chain seq x y z
N MET A 1 -45.63 -19.93 -51.43
CA MET A 1 -45.99 -20.70 -50.22
C MET A 1 -44.77 -21.32 -49.55
N ALA A 2 -43.81 -21.91 -50.30
CA ALA A 2 -42.55 -22.40 -49.71
C ALA A 2 -41.69 -21.26 -49.08
N ASP A 3 -41.50 -20.14 -49.80
CA ASP A 3 -40.72 -18.98 -49.30
C ASP A 3 -41.25 -18.36 -47.99
N GLU A 4 -42.57 -18.37 -47.76
CA GLU A 4 -43.15 -17.77 -46.55
C GLU A 4 -42.95 -18.67 -45.32
N ALA A 5 -42.93 -19.99 -45.51
CA ALA A 5 -42.64 -20.93 -44.45
C ALA A 5 -41.15 -20.90 -44.06
N ASP A 6 -40.26 -20.76 -45.04
CA ASP A 6 -38.82 -20.67 -44.81
C ASP A 6 -38.45 -19.35 -44.09
N MET A 7 -39.00 -18.20 -44.51
CA MET A 7 -38.80 -16.93 -43.81
C MET A 7 -39.31 -16.94 -42.36
N ARG A 8 -40.43 -17.63 -42.09
CA ARG A 8 -40.95 -17.77 -40.71
C ARG A 8 -40.04 -18.65 -39.84
N ASN A 9 -39.45 -19.70 -40.42
CA ASN A 9 -38.49 -20.55 -39.73
C ASN A 9 -37.18 -19.79 -39.42
N GLU A 10 -36.66 -19.01 -40.36
CA GLU A 10 -35.46 -18.18 -40.13
C GLU A 10 -35.67 -17.13 -39.04
N LEU A 11 -36.83 -16.48 -39.02
CA LEU A 11 -37.18 -15.53 -37.94
C LEU A 11 -37.27 -16.21 -36.58
N ALA A 12 -37.84 -17.42 -36.50
CA ALA A 12 -37.91 -18.19 -35.26
C ALA A 12 -36.52 -18.65 -34.77
N ASP A 13 -35.64 -19.05 -35.68
CA ASP A 13 -34.24 -19.39 -35.35
C ASP A 13 -33.47 -18.17 -34.84
N LEU A 14 -33.64 -17.01 -35.49
CA LEU A 14 -33.05 -15.75 -35.04
C LEU A 14 -33.55 -15.32 -33.66
N GLN A 15 -34.85 -15.44 -33.39
CA GLN A 15 -35.42 -15.16 -32.07
C GLN A 15 -34.86 -16.08 -30.99
N THR A 16 -34.78 -17.39 -31.28
CA THR A 16 -34.22 -18.38 -30.35
C THR A 16 -32.77 -18.05 -29.99
N ARG A 17 -31.96 -17.64 -30.98
CA ARG A 17 -30.57 -17.22 -30.75
C ARG A 17 -30.47 -15.93 -29.95
N ALA A 18 -31.34 -14.96 -30.22
CA ALA A 18 -31.37 -13.71 -29.47
C ALA A 18 -31.70 -13.95 -27.99
N ASP A 19 -32.67 -14.81 -27.70
CA ASP A 19 -33.01 -15.21 -26.34
C ASP A 19 -31.85 -15.92 -25.64
N GLN A 20 -31.20 -16.86 -26.33
CA GLN A 20 -30.03 -17.54 -25.78
C GLN A 20 -28.90 -16.56 -25.42
N ILE A 21 -28.59 -15.62 -26.31
CA ILE A 21 -27.55 -14.61 -26.05
C ILE A 21 -27.93 -13.69 -24.89
N ALA A 22 -29.20 -13.30 -24.78
CA ALA A 22 -29.68 -12.48 -23.67
C ALA A 22 -29.53 -13.21 -22.32
N ASP A 23 -29.90 -14.48 -22.26
CA ASP A 23 -29.77 -15.30 -21.05
C ASP A 23 -28.29 -15.51 -20.67
N GLU A 24 -27.43 -15.84 -21.63
CA GLU A 24 -25.98 -16.00 -21.41
C GLU A 24 -25.33 -14.69 -20.94
N SER A 25 -25.76 -13.55 -21.50
CA SER A 25 -25.27 -12.23 -21.10
C SER A 25 -25.70 -11.89 -19.68
N LEU A 26 -26.95 -12.19 -19.31
CA LEU A 26 -27.45 -11.96 -17.97
C LEU A 26 -26.69 -12.78 -16.93
N GLU A 27 -26.47 -14.07 -17.19
CA GLU A 27 -25.62 -14.89 -16.33
C GLU A 27 -24.20 -14.34 -16.20
N SER A 28 -23.65 -13.76 -17.28
CA SER A 28 -22.36 -13.08 -17.24
C SER A 28 -22.36 -11.87 -16.30
N THR A 29 -23.40 -11.03 -16.33
CA THR A 29 -23.53 -9.89 -15.40
C THR A 29 -23.64 -10.34 -13.94
N ARG A 30 -24.35 -11.44 -13.66
CA ARG A 30 -24.43 -12.03 -12.32
C ARG A 30 -23.08 -12.57 -11.84
N ARG A 31 -22.31 -13.24 -12.71
CA ARG A 31 -20.94 -13.67 -12.39
C ARG A 31 -20.02 -12.48 -12.13
N MET A 32 -20.17 -11.42 -12.93
CA MET A 32 -19.38 -10.20 -12.76
C MET A 32 -19.62 -9.57 -11.39
N LEU A 33 -20.88 -9.46 -10.96
CA LEU A 33 -21.23 -8.99 -9.61
C LEU A 33 -20.54 -9.79 -8.51
N ALA A 34 -20.67 -11.12 -8.54
CA ALA A 34 -20.05 -11.98 -7.54
C ALA A 34 -18.52 -11.79 -7.48
N LEU A 35 -17.86 -11.68 -8.64
CA LEU A 35 -16.42 -11.47 -8.73
C LEU A 35 -15.99 -10.10 -8.20
N VAL A 36 -16.73 -9.03 -8.49
CA VAL A 36 -16.37 -7.68 -8.00
C VAL A 36 -16.64 -7.54 -6.51
N GLU A 37 -17.67 -8.19 -5.97
CA GLU A 37 -17.92 -8.25 -4.54
C GLU A 37 -16.81 -9.01 -3.80
N GLU A 38 -16.40 -10.18 -4.31
CA GLU A 38 -15.28 -10.94 -3.76
C GLU A 38 -13.98 -10.11 -3.81
N SER A 39 -13.74 -9.42 -4.93
CA SER A 39 -12.57 -8.54 -5.09
C SER A 39 -12.60 -7.37 -4.10
N LYS A 40 -13.78 -6.80 -3.83
CA LYS A 40 -13.95 -5.72 -2.86
C LYS A 40 -13.57 -6.21 -1.46
N ASP A 41 -14.06 -7.38 -1.06
CA ASP A 41 -13.76 -7.95 0.25
C ASP A 41 -12.28 -8.31 0.41
N ALA A 42 -11.64 -8.85 -0.64
CA ALA A 42 -10.20 -9.08 -0.67
C ALA A 42 -9.40 -7.76 -0.60
N GLY A 43 -9.88 -6.71 -1.27
CA GLY A 43 -9.30 -5.36 -1.21
C GLY A 43 -9.35 -4.77 0.20
N ILE A 44 -10.49 -4.89 0.89
CA ILE A 44 -10.65 -4.43 2.28
C ILE A 44 -9.66 -5.15 3.20
N ARG A 45 -9.55 -6.48 3.09
CA ARG A 45 -8.57 -7.24 3.90
C ARG A 45 -7.13 -6.77 3.63
N THR A 46 -6.80 -6.47 2.37
CA THR A 46 -5.48 -5.96 2.00
C THR A 46 -5.21 -4.60 2.63
N LEU A 47 -6.17 -3.67 2.60
CA LEU A 47 -6.03 -2.37 3.26
C LEU A 47 -5.82 -2.51 4.78
N VAL A 48 -6.56 -3.39 5.45
CA VAL A 48 -6.35 -3.67 6.88
C VAL A 48 -4.95 -4.23 7.15
N MET A 49 -4.47 -5.13 6.30
CA MET A 49 -3.12 -5.68 6.42
C MET A 49 -2.04 -4.62 6.18
N LEU A 50 -2.25 -3.69 5.24
CA LEU A 50 -1.32 -2.59 4.99
C LEU A 50 -1.26 -1.64 6.19
N ASP A 51 -2.40 -1.29 6.77
CA ASP A 51 -2.48 -0.47 7.99
C ASP A 51 -1.71 -1.11 9.16
N GLU A 52 -1.95 -2.40 9.43
CA GLU A 52 -1.21 -3.13 10.47
C GLU A 52 0.30 -3.22 10.18
N GLN A 53 0.68 -3.41 8.91
CA GLN A 53 2.10 -3.41 8.49
C GLN A 53 2.74 -2.02 8.66
N GLY A 54 2.02 -0.94 8.41
CA GLY A 54 2.47 0.42 8.65
C GLY A 54 2.84 0.63 10.12
N GLU A 55 1.95 0.26 11.04
CA GLU A 55 2.25 0.34 12.47
C GLU A 55 3.44 -0.54 12.90
N GLN A 56 3.62 -1.69 12.26
CA GLN A 56 4.79 -2.54 12.50
C GLN A 56 6.07 -1.84 12.08
N LEU A 57 6.09 -1.18 10.93
CA LEU A 57 7.25 -0.43 10.44
C LEU A 57 7.56 0.77 11.35
N ASP A 58 6.56 1.46 11.88
CA ASP A 58 6.76 2.53 12.87
C ASP A 58 7.49 2.02 14.11
N ARG A 59 7.05 0.88 14.67
CA ARG A 59 7.71 0.24 15.82
C ARG A 59 9.15 -0.18 15.49
N VAL A 60 9.40 -0.64 14.26
CA VAL A 60 10.76 -1.00 13.81
C VAL A 60 11.62 0.26 13.68
N GLU A 61 11.10 1.35 13.12
CA GLU A 61 11.82 2.61 12.99
C GLU A 61 12.18 3.22 14.37
N GLU A 62 11.26 3.18 15.34
CA GLU A 62 11.53 3.55 16.72
C GLU A 62 12.61 2.66 17.36
N GLY A 63 12.54 1.35 17.16
CA GLY A 63 13.55 0.40 17.61
C GLY A 63 14.94 0.73 17.04
N MET A 64 15.03 1.07 15.75
CA MET A 64 16.29 1.49 15.12
C MET A 64 16.84 2.80 15.71
N ASN A 65 15.95 3.75 16.02
CA ASN A 65 16.35 5.01 16.67
C ASN A 65 16.90 4.75 18.07
N LYS A 66 16.28 3.85 18.83
CA LYS A 66 16.74 3.45 20.16
C LYS A 66 18.11 2.76 20.11
N VAL A 67 18.28 1.76 19.23
CA VAL A 67 19.57 1.08 19.04
C VAL A 67 20.67 2.09 18.71
N ASN A 68 20.39 3.05 17.83
CA ASN A 68 21.34 4.08 17.47
C ASN A 68 21.76 4.96 18.67
N ALA A 69 20.82 5.29 19.56
CA ALA A 69 21.08 6.02 20.80
C ALA A 69 21.90 5.19 21.79
N ASP A 70 21.50 3.94 22.04
CA ASP A 70 22.19 3.01 22.93
C ASP A 70 23.64 2.77 22.46
N LEU A 71 23.86 2.62 21.14
CA LEU A 71 25.20 2.49 20.58
C LEU A 71 26.06 3.74 20.79
N LYS A 72 25.46 4.92 20.77
CA LYS A 72 26.19 6.18 21.01
C LYS A 72 26.63 6.30 22.47
N GLU A 73 25.82 5.81 23.39
CA GLU A 73 26.17 5.71 24.80
C GLU A 73 27.25 4.64 25.02
N ALA A 74 27.07 3.43 24.48
CA ALA A 74 28.05 2.35 24.58
C ALA A 74 29.43 2.73 24.01
N GLU A 75 29.48 3.40 22.85
CA GLU A 75 30.73 3.90 22.27
C GLU A 75 31.46 4.89 23.17
N LYS A 76 30.70 5.72 23.91
CA LYS A 76 31.27 6.68 24.87
C LYS A 76 31.84 5.94 26.08
N ASP A 77 31.10 4.99 26.64
CA ASP A 77 31.54 4.20 27.79
C ASP A 77 32.78 3.37 27.47
N LEU A 78 32.82 2.73 26.29
CA LEU A 78 34.00 2.00 25.82
C LEU A 78 35.23 2.92 25.66
N LYS A 79 35.02 4.17 25.25
CA LYS A 79 36.10 5.17 25.16
C LYS A 79 36.59 5.61 26.54
N ASP A 80 35.68 5.85 27.46
CA ASP A 80 35.99 6.28 28.83
C ASP A 80 36.75 5.17 29.59
N ILE A 81 36.36 3.90 29.42
CA ILE A 81 37.08 2.73 29.97
C ILE A 81 38.48 2.60 29.36
N GLY A 82 38.62 2.76 28.04
CA GLY A 82 39.91 2.70 27.36
C GLY A 82 40.91 3.79 27.79
N GLN A 83 40.43 4.92 28.33
CA GLN A 83 41.29 5.98 28.89
C GLN A 83 41.71 5.74 30.35
N CYS A 84 41.14 4.75 31.05
CA CYS A 84 41.37 4.50 32.47
C CYS A 84 42.44 3.43 32.77
N CYS A 85 43.50 3.33 31.96
CA CYS A 85 44.61 2.41 32.22
C CYS A 85 45.97 3.08 31.99
N GLY A 86 46.58 3.57 33.08
CA GLY A 86 47.88 4.25 33.07
C GLY A 86 48.38 4.72 34.44
N LEU A 87 48.47 3.79 35.40
CA LEU A 87 49.21 3.72 36.68
C LEU A 87 49.28 4.88 37.72
N ILE A 88 49.17 6.16 37.39
CA ILE A 88 49.03 7.25 38.37
C ILE A 88 48.32 8.35 37.60
N CYS A 89 47.06 8.69 37.87
CA CYS A 89 46.58 9.95 37.28
C CYS A 89 45.41 10.65 37.98
N PRO A 90 45.69 11.80 38.61
CA PRO A 90 44.84 12.98 38.66
C PRO A 90 44.89 13.78 37.33
N CYS A 91 43.73 14.00 36.70
CA CYS A 91 43.42 14.94 35.59
C CYS A 91 44.02 14.60 34.19
N VAL A 92 43.36 14.85 33.05
CA VAL A 92 43.38 16.15 32.36
C VAL A 92 42.35 16.21 31.20
N LYS A 93 41.82 17.43 31.04
CA LYS A 93 40.84 17.94 30.08
C LYS A 93 41.19 17.76 28.59
N LYS A 94 40.09 17.62 27.82
CA LYS A 94 39.84 17.87 26.37
C LYS A 94 40.41 16.87 25.36
N ILE A 95 39.52 16.33 24.52
CA ILE A 95 39.57 16.43 23.05
C ILE A 95 38.14 16.28 22.48
N LYS A 96 37.74 17.28 21.68
CA LYS A 96 36.57 17.28 20.78
C LYS A 96 36.74 16.21 19.70
N GLY A 97 35.68 15.47 19.41
CA GLY A 97 35.60 14.57 18.27
C GLY A 97 34.19 14.02 18.15
N GLY A 98 33.28 14.84 17.64
CA GLY A 98 31.94 14.41 17.30
C GLY A 98 32.00 13.52 16.06
N GLY A 99 31.82 12.22 16.25
CA GLY A 99 31.31 11.36 15.19
C GLY A 99 29.89 11.84 14.87
N GLN A 100 29.60 12.03 13.59
CA GLN A 100 28.30 12.51 13.12
C GLN A 100 27.23 11.48 13.50
N ALA A 101 26.59 11.71 14.64
CA ALA A 101 25.21 11.32 14.84
C ALA A 101 24.38 12.08 13.80
N TRP A 102 23.52 11.36 13.08
CA TRP A 102 22.61 11.90 12.08
C TRP A 102 22.00 13.22 12.55
N GLY A 103 22.21 14.26 11.75
CA GLY A 103 21.71 15.59 12.03
C GLY A 103 20.20 15.63 11.86
N ALA A 104 19.51 16.17 12.86
CA ALA A 104 18.14 16.62 12.75
C ALA A 104 18.06 17.64 11.60
N ASN A 105 17.64 17.20 10.43
CA ASN A 105 17.30 18.07 9.33
C ASN A 105 15.81 17.88 9.05
N GLN A 106 15.04 18.78 9.67
CA GLN A 106 13.75 19.30 9.24
C GLN A 106 12.63 18.26 9.07
N ASP A 107 11.79 18.20 10.10
CA ASP A 107 10.37 17.89 9.99
C ASP A 107 9.75 18.73 8.85
N GLY A 108 9.78 18.16 7.65
CA GLY A 108 8.80 18.49 6.63
C GLY A 108 7.47 17.96 7.11
N VAL A 109 6.76 18.74 7.92
CA VAL A 109 5.34 18.52 8.21
C VAL A 109 4.65 18.34 6.87
N VAL A 110 4.28 17.10 6.54
CA VAL A 110 3.38 16.86 5.42
C VAL A 110 2.05 17.40 5.89
N ASN A 111 1.75 18.63 5.47
CA ASN A 111 0.45 19.21 5.66
C ASN A 111 -0.49 18.44 4.73
N SER A 112 -0.97 17.27 5.17
CA SER A 112 -2.09 16.56 4.56
C SER A 112 -3.36 17.36 4.85
N GLN A 113 -3.44 18.55 4.25
CA GLN A 113 -4.67 19.28 4.12
C GLN A 113 -5.52 18.49 3.10
N PRO A 114 -6.75 18.05 3.42
CA PRO A 114 -7.66 17.55 2.41
C PRO A 114 -8.09 18.75 1.56
N GLY A 115 -7.24 19.10 0.60
CA GLY A 115 -7.57 20.04 -0.46
C GLY A 115 -8.64 19.38 -1.30
N ALA A 116 -9.88 19.83 -1.10
CA ALA A 116 -11.05 19.50 -1.89
C ALA A 116 -10.65 19.32 -3.35
N ARG A 117 -10.70 18.07 -3.84
CA ARG A 117 -10.72 17.82 -5.27
C ARG A 117 -12.00 18.49 -5.75
N VAL A 118 -11.84 19.62 -6.41
CA VAL A 118 -12.84 20.13 -7.34
C VAL A 118 -13.00 19.00 -8.35
N VAL A 119 -14.07 18.22 -8.17
CA VAL A 119 -14.51 17.27 -9.19
C VAL A 119 -14.77 18.13 -10.40
N ASP A 120 -13.98 17.95 -11.45
CA ASP A 120 -14.20 18.61 -12.72
C ASP A 120 -15.62 18.24 -13.17
N GLU A 121 -16.50 19.24 -13.23
CA GLU A 121 -17.93 19.13 -13.56
C GLU A 121 -18.17 18.63 -15.00
N ARG A 122 -17.08 18.30 -15.70
CA ARG A 122 -17.04 17.74 -17.05
C ARG A 122 -16.99 16.21 -17.09
N GLU A 123 -16.68 15.51 -15.98
CA GLU A 123 -16.89 14.05 -15.89
C GLU A 123 -18.34 13.66 -15.51
N GLN A 124 -19.20 14.65 -15.25
CA GLN A 124 -20.61 14.42 -14.90
C GLN A 124 -21.56 14.41 -16.12
N MET A 125 -21.02 14.35 -17.33
CA MET A 125 -21.77 14.30 -18.58
C MET A 125 -21.39 13.09 -19.45
N ALA A 126 -21.56 11.88 -18.92
CA ALA A 126 -21.82 10.67 -19.71
C ALA A 126 -22.03 9.48 -18.77
N ILE A 127 -23.28 9.19 -18.42
CA ILE A 127 -23.90 7.85 -18.21
C ILE A 127 -25.34 8.16 -17.78
N SER A 128 -26.11 8.78 -18.69
CA SER A 128 -27.58 8.88 -18.54
C SER A 128 -28.29 8.00 -19.58
N GLY A 129 -27.52 7.17 -20.30
CA GLY A 129 -28.04 6.01 -21.01
C GLY A 129 -27.63 4.78 -20.22
N GLY A 130 -28.55 3.83 -20.04
CA GLY A 130 -28.26 2.55 -19.43
C GLY A 130 -26.98 1.92 -20.00
N PHE A 131 -26.32 1.10 -19.19
CA PHE A 131 -25.12 0.36 -19.56
C PHE A 131 -25.35 -0.54 -20.78
N ILE A 132 -26.61 -0.88 -21.06
CA ILE A 132 -27.00 -1.76 -22.17
C ILE A 132 -27.96 -1.05 -23.11
N ARG A 133 -27.74 -1.26 -24.41
CA ARG A 133 -28.69 -0.88 -25.46
C ARG A 133 -29.83 -1.89 -25.48
N ARG A 134 -31.01 -1.46 -25.03
CA ARG A 134 -32.24 -2.25 -24.98
C ARG A 134 -32.73 -2.63 -26.38
N VAL A 135 -33.11 -3.89 -26.57
CA VAL A 135 -33.64 -4.44 -27.83
C VAL A 135 -35.06 -4.94 -27.63
N THR A 136 -35.29 -5.74 -26.59
CA THR A 136 -36.62 -6.30 -26.26
C THR A 136 -37.33 -5.51 -25.16
N ASP A 137 -36.59 -4.70 -24.39
CA ASP A 137 -37.06 -3.97 -23.20
C ASP A 137 -37.75 -4.91 -22.19
N ASP A 138 -37.26 -6.15 -22.12
CA ASP A 138 -37.79 -7.17 -21.22
C ASP A 138 -37.16 -7.11 -19.82
N ALA A 139 -37.67 -7.92 -18.90
CA ALA A 139 -37.19 -7.93 -17.53
C ALA A 139 -35.70 -8.35 -17.41
N ARG A 140 -35.17 -9.14 -18.37
CA ARG A 140 -33.78 -9.58 -18.35
C ARG A 140 -32.85 -8.42 -18.69
N GLU A 141 -33.17 -7.65 -19.73
CA GLU A 141 -32.41 -6.46 -20.09
C GLU A 141 -32.41 -5.42 -18.96
N ASN A 142 -33.53 -5.26 -18.24
CA ASN A 142 -33.58 -4.42 -17.05
C ASN A 142 -32.68 -4.95 -15.92
N GLU A 143 -32.74 -6.25 -15.60
CA GLU A 143 -31.87 -6.84 -14.57
C GLU A 143 -30.38 -6.73 -14.96
N MET A 144 -30.04 -6.94 -16.23
CA MET A 144 -28.67 -6.78 -16.70
C MET A 144 -28.16 -5.35 -16.53
N ASP A 145 -28.99 -4.35 -16.82
CA ASP A 145 -28.66 -2.93 -16.66
C ASP A 145 -28.42 -2.57 -15.19
N GLU A 146 -29.30 -3.04 -14.29
CA GLU A 146 -29.17 -2.88 -12.83
C GLU A 146 -27.91 -3.59 -12.29
N ASN A 147 -27.59 -4.78 -12.79
CA ASN A 147 -26.39 -5.51 -12.41
C ASN A 147 -25.13 -4.74 -12.82
N LEU A 148 -25.09 -4.20 -14.04
CA LEU A 148 -23.93 -3.44 -14.53
C LEU A 148 -23.78 -2.08 -13.82
N GLU A 149 -24.87 -1.45 -13.41
CA GLU A 149 -24.82 -0.25 -12.58
C GLU A 149 -24.17 -0.53 -11.22
N GLN A 150 -24.60 -1.61 -10.56
CA GLN A 150 -23.99 -2.06 -9.30
C GLN A 150 -22.50 -2.41 -9.47
N VAL A 151 -22.15 -3.14 -10.53
CA VAL A 151 -20.75 -3.43 -10.86
C VAL A 151 -19.96 -2.13 -11.04
N GLY A 152 -20.50 -1.16 -11.79
CA GLY A 152 -19.86 0.14 -12.00
C GLY A 152 -19.57 0.86 -10.69
N GLY A 153 -20.51 0.85 -9.75
CA GLY A 153 -20.33 1.40 -8.41
C GLY A 153 -19.22 0.69 -7.62
N ILE A 154 -19.21 -0.65 -7.61
CA ILE A 154 -18.19 -1.44 -6.91
C ILE A 154 -16.81 -1.24 -7.53
N ILE A 155 -16.70 -1.19 -8.86
CA ILE A 155 -15.44 -0.89 -9.57
C ILE A 155 -14.94 0.52 -9.21
N GLY A 156 -15.85 1.49 -9.07
CA GLY A 156 -15.52 2.81 -8.54
C GLY A 156 -14.87 2.74 -7.16
N ASN A 157 -15.43 1.95 -6.24
CA ASN A 157 -14.85 1.74 -4.90
C ASN A 157 -13.50 0.99 -4.97
N LEU A 158 -13.39 -0.04 -5.81
CA LEU A 158 -12.14 -0.78 -6.04
C LEU A 158 -11.03 0.14 -6.54
N ARG A 159 -11.34 1.10 -7.43
CA ARG A 159 -10.39 2.11 -7.90
C ARG A 159 -9.87 2.98 -6.75
N HIS A 160 -10.76 3.46 -5.88
CA HIS A 160 -10.34 4.25 -4.72
C HIS A 160 -9.42 3.45 -3.79
N MET A 161 -9.83 2.22 -3.43
CA MET A 161 -8.98 1.33 -2.63
C MET A 161 -7.63 1.06 -3.28
N ALA A 162 -7.57 0.86 -4.60
CA ALA A 162 -6.31 0.66 -5.32
C ALA A 162 -5.39 1.89 -5.25
N LEU A 163 -5.95 3.10 -5.31
CA LEU A 163 -5.16 4.34 -5.15
C LEU A 163 -4.65 4.49 -3.72
N ASP A 164 -5.48 4.20 -2.73
CA ASP A 164 -5.11 4.30 -1.30
C ASP A 164 -4.03 3.25 -0.95
N MET A 165 -4.21 2.00 -1.39
CA MET A 165 -3.19 0.95 -1.25
C MET A 165 -1.86 1.37 -1.90
N GLY A 166 -1.90 1.97 -3.09
CA GLY A 166 -0.71 2.44 -3.79
C GLY A 166 0.06 3.51 -3.00
N GLN A 167 -0.65 4.51 -2.47
CA GLN A 167 -0.04 5.57 -1.66
C GLN A 167 0.54 5.06 -0.35
N GLU A 168 -0.15 4.11 0.30
CA GLU A 168 0.32 3.50 1.54
C GLU A 168 1.59 2.69 1.29
N ILE A 169 1.62 1.87 0.24
CA ILE A 169 2.81 1.11 -0.17
C ILE A 169 3.99 2.05 -0.47
N ASP A 170 3.77 3.14 -1.22
CA ASP A 170 4.83 4.12 -1.51
C ASP A 170 5.40 4.77 -0.24
N THR A 171 4.53 5.03 0.74
CA THR A 171 4.92 5.61 2.03
C THR A 171 5.75 4.61 2.85
N GLN A 172 5.27 3.37 2.96
CA GLN A 172 5.95 2.28 3.65
C GLN A 172 7.30 1.95 3.00
N ASN A 173 7.39 1.95 1.66
CA ASN A 173 8.65 1.73 0.94
C ASN A 173 9.73 2.76 1.32
N ARG A 174 9.37 4.05 1.36
CA ARG A 174 10.29 5.10 1.81
C ARG A 174 10.69 4.95 3.28
N GLN A 175 9.79 4.44 4.12
CA GLN A 175 10.09 4.14 5.51
C GLN A 175 11.10 3.00 5.63
N ILE A 176 10.90 1.93 4.86
CA ILE A 176 11.83 0.79 4.80
C ILE A 176 13.21 1.26 4.36
N GLU A 177 13.33 2.14 3.37
CA GLU A 177 14.62 2.72 2.96
C GLU A 177 15.35 3.40 4.13
N ARG A 178 14.66 4.25 4.91
CA ARG A 178 15.26 4.88 6.11
C ARG A 178 15.66 3.86 7.17
N ILE A 179 14.83 2.83 7.38
CA ILE A 179 15.11 1.75 8.32
C ILE A 179 16.37 0.98 7.88
N MET A 180 16.51 0.68 6.59
CA MET A 180 17.68 -0.02 6.04
C MET A 180 18.96 0.78 6.26
N GLU A 181 18.96 2.09 5.96
CA GLU A 181 20.14 2.94 6.21
C GLU A 181 20.54 2.97 7.70
N LYS A 182 19.54 3.09 8.60
CA LYS A 182 19.76 3.03 10.05
C LYS A 182 20.30 1.66 10.47
N ALA A 183 19.77 0.58 9.91
CA ALA A 183 20.16 -0.79 10.23
C ALA A 183 21.62 -1.06 9.82
N ASP A 184 22.04 -0.66 8.63
CA ASP A 184 23.41 -0.83 8.14
C ASP A 184 24.42 -0.03 8.99
N SER A 185 24.05 1.20 9.35
CA SER A 185 24.86 2.04 10.24
C SER A 185 24.98 1.42 11.64
N ASN A 186 23.86 1.02 12.24
CA ASN A 186 23.82 0.38 13.54
C ASN A 186 24.63 -0.92 13.54
N LYS A 187 24.51 -1.74 12.50
CA LYS A 187 25.27 -2.99 12.34
C LYS A 187 26.77 -2.73 12.36
N THR A 188 27.25 -1.78 11.56
CA THR A 188 28.68 -1.44 11.51
C THR A 188 29.18 -0.98 12.88
N ARG A 189 28.41 -0.12 13.56
CA ARG A 189 28.76 0.41 14.89
C ARG A 189 28.77 -0.68 15.97
N ILE A 190 27.82 -1.63 15.93
CA ILE A 190 27.82 -2.81 16.81
C ILE A 190 29.08 -3.63 16.61
N ASP A 191 29.43 -3.92 15.35
CA ASP A 191 30.61 -4.73 15.03
C ASP A 191 31.90 -4.03 15.51
N GLU A 192 32.02 -2.72 15.33
CA GLU A 192 33.14 -1.92 15.87
C GLU A 192 33.19 -1.90 17.40
N ALA A 193 32.06 -1.64 18.06
CA ALA A 193 31.97 -1.61 19.52
C ALA A 193 32.35 -2.97 20.12
N ASN A 194 31.88 -4.06 19.51
CA ASN A 194 32.19 -5.42 19.92
C ASN A 194 33.68 -5.76 19.76
N GLN A 195 34.30 -5.35 18.65
CA GLN A 195 35.75 -5.49 18.45
C GLN A 195 36.56 -4.71 19.50
N ARG A 196 36.14 -3.48 19.83
CA ARG A 196 36.80 -2.65 20.87
C ARG A 196 36.67 -3.28 22.25
N ALA A 197 35.47 -3.73 22.62
CA ALA A 197 35.22 -4.41 23.89
C ALA A 197 36.08 -5.69 24.02
N THR A 198 36.14 -6.51 22.96
CA THR A 198 36.96 -7.72 22.93
C THR A 198 38.45 -7.42 23.13
N LYS A 199 38.98 -6.36 22.49
CA LYS A 199 40.37 -5.93 22.70
C LYS A 199 40.64 -5.51 24.14
N MET A 200 39.72 -4.82 24.80
CA MET A 200 39.87 -4.43 26.21
C MET A 200 39.88 -5.62 27.16
N LEU A 201 39.10 -6.67 26.88
CA LEU A 201 39.09 -7.90 27.67
C LEU A 201 40.33 -8.77 27.43
N GLY A 202 40.87 -8.80 26.21
CA GLY A 202 42.06 -9.58 25.85
C GLY A 202 43.41 -8.90 26.10
N SER A 203 43.42 -7.63 26.54
CA SER A 203 44.64 -6.88 26.88
C SER A 203 44.97 -6.90 28.39
N GLY A 204 44.38 -7.83 29.14
CA GLY A 204 44.68 -8.10 30.56
C GLY A 204 45.77 -9.14 30.75
#